data_AF-A0A2D4GT14-F1
#
_entry.id   AF-A0A2D4GT14-F1
#
_cell.length_a   1.000
_cell.length_b   1.000
_cell.length_c   1.000
_cell.angle_alpha   90.00
_cell.angle_beta   90.00
_cell.angle_gamma   90.00
#
_symmetry.space_group_name_H-M   'P 1'
#
loop_
_entity.id
_entity.type
_entity.pdbx_description
1 polymer ?
#
loop_
_entity_poly.entity_id
_entity_poly.type
_entity_poly.pdbx_seq_one_letter_code
_entity_poly.pdbx_strand_id
1 'polypeptide(L)'
;MGRHGGVFGAGREAPHRASPDIDECAHDLDLCQPHGVCENTEGSFVCVCDDGFMLAKDQQSCEELPHHKKECYLNFDDSVFCDSVLATNVSRQECCCSLGAGWGDHCEIYPCPVLNSIEFHTLCPDGKGFILDETILNYGIPTHRDIDECSLFG
;
A
#
# COMPACT_ATOMS: atom_id res chain seq x y z
N MET A 1 -7.94 -58.11 47.47
CA MET A 1 -7.23 -57.25 46.49
C MET A 1 -7.82 -57.57 45.12
N GLY A 2 -8.38 -56.66 44.31
CA GLY A 2 -8.61 -55.22 44.41
C GLY A 2 -9.64 -54.85 43.35
N ARG A 3 -10.45 -53.84 43.65
CA ARG A 3 -11.35 -53.16 42.70
C ARG A 3 -10.52 -52.15 41.90
N HIS A 4 -10.59 -52.20 40.57
CA HIS A 4 -10.36 -51.09 39.65
C HIS A 4 -11.30 -51.37 38.46
N GLY A 5 -12.26 -50.55 38.04
CA GLY A 5 -12.38 -49.11 38.13
C GLY A 5 -12.23 -48.53 36.71
N GLY A 6 -13.28 -47.88 36.19
CA GLY A 6 -13.17 -46.97 35.05
C GLY A 6 -13.96 -47.36 33.80
N VAL A 7 -15.24 -46.97 33.75
CA VAL A 7 -15.95 -46.75 32.47
C VAL A 7 -15.34 -45.49 31.87
N PHE A 8 -14.63 -45.63 30.74
CA PHE A 8 -14.15 -44.48 29.96
C PHE A 8 -15.38 -43.83 29.30
N GLY A 9 -15.90 -42.80 29.94
CA GLY A 9 -16.87 -41.91 29.32
C GLY A 9 -16.22 -41.28 28.09
N ALA A 10 -16.78 -41.53 26.91
CA ALA A 10 -16.51 -40.72 25.74
C ALA A 10 -16.94 -39.29 26.08
N GLY A 11 -15.95 -38.43 26.34
CA GLY A 11 -16.15 -37.01 26.52
C GLY A 11 -16.89 -36.50 25.30
N ARG A 12 -18.03 -35.85 25.54
CA ARG A 12 -18.64 -34.99 24.53
C ARG A 12 -17.63 -33.86 24.31
N GLU A 13 -16.89 -33.92 23.21
CA GLU A 13 -16.25 -32.73 22.67
C GLU A 13 -17.39 -31.74 22.40
N ALA A 14 -17.50 -30.73 23.26
CA ALA A 14 -18.42 -29.65 23.04
C ALA A 14 -18.04 -28.99 21.70
N PRO A 15 -18.99 -28.69 20.80
CA PRO A 15 -18.65 -27.86 19.66
C PRO A 15 -18.10 -26.56 20.23
N HIS A 16 -16.86 -26.21 19.85
CA HIS A 16 -16.39 -24.84 19.97
C HIS A 16 -17.53 -23.97 19.46
N ARG A 17 -18.08 -23.15 20.35
CA ARG A 17 -19.15 -22.23 19.99
C ARG A 17 -18.62 -21.44 18.80
N ALA A 18 -19.14 -21.73 17.61
CA ALA A 18 -18.91 -20.93 16.43
C ALA A 18 -19.58 -19.59 16.72
N SER A 19 -18.87 -18.72 17.44
CA SER A 19 -19.22 -17.32 17.49
C SER A 19 -19.03 -16.83 16.06
N PRO A 20 -20.06 -16.28 15.40
CA PRO A 20 -19.83 -15.61 14.15
C PRO A 20 -18.76 -14.54 14.41
N ASP A 21 -17.70 -14.60 13.61
CA ASP A 21 -16.67 -13.57 13.57
C ASP A 21 -17.32 -12.23 13.22
N ILE A 22 -16.88 -11.16 13.87
CA ILE A 22 -17.42 -9.83 13.64
C ILE A 22 -16.54 -9.20 12.56
N ASP A 23 -17.12 -8.90 11.41
CA ASP A 23 -16.39 -8.20 10.36
C ASP A 23 -16.19 -6.73 10.75
N GLU A 24 -15.02 -6.42 11.34
CA GLU A 24 -14.71 -5.04 11.74
C GLU A 24 -14.55 -4.11 10.54
N CYS A 25 -14.13 -4.63 9.38
CA CYS A 25 -14.02 -3.88 8.14
C CYS A 25 -15.39 -3.44 7.59
N ALA A 26 -16.42 -4.26 7.82
CA ALA A 26 -17.81 -3.89 7.50
C ALA A 26 -18.44 -2.96 8.56
N HIS A 27 -17.91 -2.95 9.78
CA HIS A 27 -18.41 -2.09 10.86
C HIS A 27 -17.84 -0.67 10.76
N ASP A 28 -16.56 -0.52 10.41
CA ASP A 28 -15.87 0.76 10.30
C ASP A 28 -15.07 0.82 8.99
N LEU A 29 -15.49 1.70 8.09
CA LEU A 29 -14.86 1.89 6.78
C LEU A 29 -13.58 2.71 6.86
N ASP A 30 -13.39 3.47 7.94
CA ASP A 30 -12.25 4.37 8.13
C ASP A 30 -11.10 3.70 8.91
N LEU A 31 -11.25 2.42 9.26
CA LEU A 31 -10.39 1.68 10.19
C LEU A 31 -8.90 1.61 9.76
N CYS A 32 -8.64 1.65 8.44
CA CYS A 32 -7.29 1.59 7.85
C CYS A 32 -6.98 2.78 6.91
N GLN A 33 -7.84 3.81 6.89
CA GLN A 33 -7.67 4.97 6.02
C GLN A 33 -6.60 5.94 6.58
N PRO A 34 -5.93 6.76 5.74
CA PRO A 34 -6.16 6.96 4.30
C PRO A 34 -5.36 6.05 3.35
N HIS A 35 -4.31 5.37 3.81
CA HIS A 35 -3.36 4.64 2.96
C HIS A 35 -3.35 3.13 3.21
N GLY A 36 -4.51 2.55 3.48
CA GLY A 36 -4.64 1.13 3.77
C GLY A 36 -6.03 0.58 3.55
N VAL A 37 -6.07 -0.73 3.30
CA VAL A 37 -7.28 -1.53 3.08
C VAL A 37 -7.45 -2.50 4.24
N CYS A 38 -8.66 -2.55 4.81
CA CYS A 38 -9.00 -3.49 5.86
C CYS A 38 -9.28 -4.88 5.28
N GLU A 39 -8.61 -5.91 5.80
CA GLU A 39 -8.87 -7.32 5.52
C GLU A 39 -9.35 -8.01 6.81
N ASN A 40 -10.58 -8.52 6.79
CA ASN A 40 -11.15 -9.23 7.95
C ASN A 40 -10.57 -10.65 8.06
N THR A 41 -10.18 -11.06 9.26
CA THR A 41 -9.63 -12.39 9.56
C THR A 41 -10.41 -13.06 10.69
N GLU A 42 -10.33 -14.38 10.82
CA GLU A 42 -11.08 -15.08 11.87
C GLU A 42 -10.58 -14.66 13.27
N GLY A 43 -11.37 -13.84 13.97
CA GLY A 43 -11.13 -13.33 15.31
C GLY A 43 -10.49 -11.94 15.39
N SER A 44 -10.20 -11.26 14.28
CA SER A 44 -9.61 -9.90 14.21
C SER A 44 -9.61 -9.37 12.77
N PHE A 45 -9.17 -8.14 12.53
CA PHE A 45 -8.83 -7.62 11.20
C PHE A 45 -7.33 -7.33 11.07
N VAL A 46 -6.86 -7.12 9.84
CA VAL A 46 -5.52 -6.63 9.49
C VAL A 46 -5.64 -5.49 8.49
N CYS A 47 -4.91 -4.40 8.71
CA CYS A 47 -4.76 -3.34 7.71
C CYS A 47 -3.58 -3.65 6.78
N VAL A 48 -3.87 -3.71 5.48
CA VAL A 48 -2.87 -3.83 4.41
C VAL A 48 -2.61 -2.43 3.87
N CYS A 49 -1.42 -1.90 4.10
CA CYS A 49 -1.05 -0.56 3.66
C CYS A 49 -0.73 -0.52 2.16
N ASP A 50 -0.99 0.63 1.54
CA ASP A 50 -0.66 0.90 0.14
C ASP A 50 0.86 0.94 -0.07
N ASP A 51 1.28 0.81 -1.34
CA ASP A 51 2.69 0.90 -1.72
C ASP A 51 3.32 2.21 -1.20
N GLY A 52 4.22 2.06 -0.23
CA GLY A 52 4.92 3.17 0.38
C GLY A 52 4.54 3.52 1.78
N PHE A 53 3.61 2.76 2.32
CA PHE A 53 3.21 2.87 3.69
C PHE A 53 3.48 1.55 4.39
N MET A 54 3.85 1.63 5.65
CA MET A 54 3.96 0.47 6.52
C MET A 54 2.99 0.59 7.67
N LEU A 55 2.53 -0.56 8.13
CA LEU A 55 1.65 -0.62 9.29
C LEU A 55 2.39 -0.06 10.51
N ALA A 56 1.82 0.98 11.09
CA ALA A 56 2.33 1.62 12.28
C ALA A 56 2.20 0.68 13.50
N LYS A 57 2.80 1.07 14.62
CA LYS A 57 2.82 0.25 15.83
C LYS A 57 1.43 -0.01 16.42
N ASP A 58 0.45 0.82 16.06
CA ASP A 58 -0.94 0.69 16.47
C ASP A 58 -1.73 -0.36 15.67
N GLN A 59 -1.13 -0.95 14.62
CA GLN A 59 -1.76 -1.94 13.73
C GLN A 59 -3.01 -1.44 13.00
N GLN A 60 -3.19 -0.12 12.91
CA GLN A 60 -4.34 0.50 12.26
C GLN A 60 -3.93 1.61 11.29
N SER A 61 -2.89 2.38 11.63
CA SER A 61 -2.42 3.48 10.81
C SER A 61 -1.35 3.03 9.81
N CYS A 62 -1.36 3.60 8.61
CA CYS A 62 -0.35 3.38 7.60
C CYS A 62 0.57 4.61 7.55
N GLU A 63 1.83 4.45 7.96
CA GLU A 63 2.84 5.51 8.00
C GLU A 63 3.74 5.44 6.76
N GLU A 64 4.07 6.58 6.16
CA GLU A 64 5.01 6.63 5.03
C GLU A 64 6.36 6.02 5.39
N LEU A 65 6.86 5.15 4.52
CA LEU A 65 8.16 4.53 4.68
C LEU A 65 9.28 5.57 4.44
N PRO A 66 10.26 5.72 5.36
CA PRO A 66 11.37 6.67 5.22
C PRO A 66 12.32 6.39 4.03
N HIS A 67 12.08 5.33 3.26
CA HIS A 67 12.82 4.94 2.05
C HIS A 67 11.93 4.82 0.81
N HIS A 68 10.73 5.41 0.82
CA HIS A 68 9.82 5.31 -0.32
C HIS A 68 10.06 6.31 -1.45
N LYS A 69 11.16 7.06 -1.38
CA LYS A 69 11.62 7.93 -2.45
C LYS A 69 12.87 7.33 -3.05
N LYS A 70 12.86 7.09 -4.35
CA LYS A 70 13.91 6.40 -5.08
C LYS A 70 14.24 7.13 -6.39
N GLU A 71 14.96 6.45 -7.27
CA GLU A 71 15.36 6.97 -8.57
C GLU A 71 14.25 6.72 -9.58
N CYS A 72 13.94 7.75 -10.37
CA CYS A 72 13.07 7.67 -11.52
C CYS A 72 13.92 7.51 -12.77
N TYR A 73 13.49 6.64 -13.68
CA TYR A 73 14.22 6.27 -14.89
C TYR A 73 13.41 6.64 -16.14
N LEU A 74 14.06 7.25 -17.13
CA LEU A 74 13.43 7.59 -18.42
C LEU A 74 13.12 6.35 -19.27
N ASN A 75 13.91 5.28 -19.15
CA ASN A 75 13.77 4.06 -19.94
C ASN A 75 13.87 2.83 -19.03
N PHE A 76 13.00 1.85 -19.26
CA PHE A 76 13.01 0.59 -18.52
C PHE A 76 14.01 -0.46 -19.08
N ASP A 77 14.44 -0.29 -20.34
CA ASP A 77 15.39 -1.21 -21.01
C ASP A 77 16.84 -1.01 -20.55
N ASP A 78 17.11 0.07 -19.81
CA ASP A 78 18.45 0.45 -19.31
C ASP A 78 18.88 -0.29 -18.04
N SER A 79 18.19 -1.37 -17.65
CA SER A 79 18.50 -2.14 -16.42
C SER A 79 19.94 -2.68 -16.32
N VAL A 80 20.69 -2.67 -17.43
CA VAL A 80 22.10 -3.07 -17.50
C VAL A 80 23.07 -1.95 -17.10
N PHE A 81 22.74 -0.69 -17.39
CA PHE A 81 23.63 0.46 -17.16
C PHE A 81 23.07 1.47 -16.16
N CYS A 82 21.75 1.61 -16.06
CA CYS A 82 21.04 2.48 -15.12
C CYS A 82 21.48 3.93 -15.16
N ASP A 83 22.04 4.36 -16.29
CA ASP A 83 22.51 5.74 -16.49
C ASP A 83 21.33 6.68 -16.84
N SER A 84 20.16 6.15 -17.16
CA SER A 84 18.97 6.93 -17.54
C SER A 84 18.18 7.45 -16.34
N VAL A 85 18.87 7.81 -15.25
CA VAL A 85 18.23 8.41 -14.07
C VAL A 85 17.73 9.81 -14.44
N LEU A 86 16.41 9.97 -14.35
CA LEU A 86 15.68 11.19 -14.64
C LEU A 86 15.66 12.12 -13.42
N ALA A 87 15.38 11.56 -12.24
CA ALA A 87 15.38 12.26 -10.97
C ALA A 87 15.67 11.29 -9.83
N THR A 88 16.19 11.80 -8.72
CA THR A 88 16.44 11.01 -7.49
C THR A 88 15.57 11.54 -6.36
N ASN A 89 15.30 10.69 -5.36
CA ASN A 89 14.48 11.04 -4.21
C ASN A 89 13.07 11.50 -4.61
N VAL A 90 12.45 10.75 -5.51
CA VAL A 90 11.07 10.95 -5.98
C VAL A 90 10.21 9.73 -5.67
N SER A 91 8.91 9.92 -5.47
CA SER A 91 7.93 8.85 -5.26
C SER A 91 7.59 8.12 -6.56
N ARG A 92 7.02 6.92 -6.44
CA ARG A 92 6.53 6.16 -7.60
C ARG A 92 5.46 6.93 -8.39
N GLN A 93 4.61 7.68 -7.69
CA GLN A 93 3.58 8.53 -8.29
C GLN A 93 4.21 9.72 -9.04
N GLU A 94 5.15 10.44 -8.40
CA GLU A 94 5.91 11.55 -9.01
C GLU A 94 6.58 11.11 -10.32
N CYS A 95 7.19 9.92 -10.32
CA CYS A 95 7.86 9.38 -11.48
C CYS A 95 6.88 8.93 -12.58
N CYS A 96 5.96 8.02 -12.25
CA CYS A 96 5.13 7.32 -13.23
C CYS A 96 3.90 8.12 -13.71
N CYS A 97 3.43 9.08 -12.91
CA CYS A 97 2.41 10.03 -13.37
C CYS A 97 3.03 11.22 -14.12
N SER A 98 4.35 11.36 -14.12
CA SER A 98 5.08 12.30 -14.98
C SER A 98 5.69 11.56 -16.18
N LEU A 99 6.96 11.82 -16.52
CA LEU A 99 7.62 11.29 -17.72
C LEU A 99 8.37 9.96 -17.51
N GLY A 100 8.38 9.41 -16.29
CA GLY A 100 9.13 8.21 -15.96
C GLY A 100 8.60 6.95 -16.65
N ALA A 101 9.52 6.06 -17.02
CA ALA A 101 9.22 4.71 -17.49
C ALA A 101 9.48 3.64 -16.42
N GLY A 102 10.25 3.96 -15.39
CA GLY A 102 10.49 3.05 -14.28
C GLY A 102 10.96 3.77 -13.01
N TRP A 103 10.82 3.11 -11.88
CA TRP A 103 11.09 3.67 -10.56
C TRP A 103 11.77 2.62 -9.68
N GLY A 104 12.86 2.94 -8.99
CA GLY A 104 13.66 1.91 -8.32
C GLY A 104 14.90 2.43 -7.58
N ASP A 105 15.58 1.55 -6.85
CA ASP A 105 16.82 1.85 -6.12
C ASP A 105 17.98 1.08 -6.76
N HIS A 106 19.10 1.76 -7.10
CA HIS A 106 20.34 1.12 -7.55
C HIS A 106 20.10 0.03 -8.61
N CYS A 107 19.46 0.39 -9.73
CA CYS A 107 19.13 -0.52 -10.85
C CYS A 107 18.00 -1.54 -10.62
N GLU A 108 17.42 -1.65 -9.43
CA GLU A 108 16.20 -2.45 -9.24
C GLU A 108 14.97 -1.66 -9.73
N ILE A 109 14.86 -1.53 -11.05
CA ILE A 109 13.82 -0.72 -11.70
C ILE A 109 12.50 -1.50 -11.72
N TYR A 110 11.45 -0.89 -11.18
CA TYR A 110 10.07 -1.35 -11.32
C TYR A 110 9.42 -0.55 -12.47
N PRO A 111 8.83 -1.22 -13.47
CA PRO A 111 8.25 -0.52 -14.62
C PRO A 111 7.04 0.31 -14.17
N CYS A 112 6.89 1.48 -14.77
CA CYS A 112 5.68 2.27 -14.56
C CYS A 112 4.45 1.58 -15.18
N PRO A 113 3.25 1.76 -14.59
CA PRO A 113 2.03 1.17 -15.12
C PRO A 113 1.76 1.59 -16.56
N VAL A 114 1.18 0.69 -17.36
CA VAL A 114 0.80 0.98 -18.75
C VAL A 114 -0.26 2.08 -18.76
N LEU A 115 -0.10 3.09 -19.63
CA LEU A 115 -1.03 4.22 -19.75
C LEU A 115 -2.48 3.74 -19.95
N ASN A 116 -3.42 4.34 -19.21
CA ASN A 116 -4.86 4.00 -19.19
C ASN A 116 -5.19 2.57 -18.72
N SER A 117 -4.23 1.86 -18.13
CA SER A 117 -4.54 0.63 -17.38
C SER A 117 -5.23 0.96 -16.06
N ILE A 118 -5.87 -0.03 -15.46
CA ILE A 118 -6.46 0.09 -14.11
C ILE A 118 -5.37 0.51 -13.12
N GLU A 119 -4.20 -0.13 -13.17
CA GLU A 119 -3.06 0.19 -12.31
C GLU A 119 -2.55 1.63 -12.49
N PHE A 120 -2.58 2.15 -13.73
CA PHE A 120 -2.28 3.56 -13.99
C PHE A 120 -3.30 4.49 -13.36
N HIS A 121 -4.59 4.22 -13.48
CA HIS A 121 -5.63 5.06 -12.86
C HIS A 121 -5.64 4.97 -11.33
N THR A 122 -5.23 3.83 -10.76
CA THR A 122 -5.03 3.69 -9.32
C THR A 122 -3.86 4.54 -8.84
N LEU A 123 -2.74 4.54 -9.57
CA LEU A 123 -1.56 5.33 -9.21
C LEU A 123 -1.72 6.82 -9.53
N CYS A 124 -2.39 7.14 -10.64
CA CYS A 124 -2.56 8.48 -11.22
C CYS A 124 -4.05 8.77 -11.46
N PRO A 125 -4.86 8.98 -10.41
CA PRO A 125 -6.31 9.16 -10.55
C PRO A 125 -6.69 10.36 -11.42
N ASP A 126 -5.92 11.45 -11.34
CA ASP A 126 -6.14 12.68 -12.11
C ASP A 126 -5.41 12.70 -13.46
N GLY A 127 -4.74 11.60 -13.80
CA GLY A 127 -3.97 11.45 -15.04
C GLY A 127 -2.53 11.97 -14.94
N LYS A 128 -1.93 12.20 -16.12
CA LYS A 128 -0.50 12.52 -16.24
C LYS A 128 -0.24 14.01 -15.92
N GLY A 129 0.81 14.29 -15.16
CA GLY A 129 1.28 15.66 -14.85
C GLY A 129 0.81 16.24 -13.51
N PHE A 130 0.07 15.47 -12.71
CA PHE A 130 -0.48 15.93 -11.43
C PHE A 130 -0.04 15.01 -10.27
N ILE A 131 0.17 15.60 -9.09
CA ILE A 131 0.34 14.90 -7.81
C ILE A 131 -0.69 15.41 -6.82
N LEU A 132 -1.22 14.50 -5.99
CA LEU A 132 -2.06 14.85 -4.84
C LEU A 132 -1.20 15.56 -3.79
N ASP A 133 -1.47 16.84 -3.55
CA ASP A 133 -0.87 17.58 -2.46
C ASP A 133 -1.85 17.71 -1.29
N GLU A 134 -1.70 16.80 -0.33
CA GLU A 134 -2.47 16.81 0.91
C GLU A 134 -2.12 18.00 1.83
N THR A 135 -0.99 18.69 1.59
CA THR A 135 -0.57 19.86 2.38
C THR A 135 -1.26 21.15 1.98
N ILE A 136 -1.84 21.20 0.78
CA ILE A 136 -2.66 22.32 0.32
C ILE A 136 -4.12 21.87 0.42
N LEU A 137 -4.70 22.00 1.61
CA LEU A 137 -6.12 21.79 1.82
C LEU A 137 -6.89 23.04 1.38
N ASN A 138 -7.72 22.92 0.35
CA ASN A 138 -8.77 23.90 0.06
C ASN A 138 -10.10 23.32 0.53
N TYR A 139 -10.59 23.78 1.69
CA TYR A 139 -11.83 23.29 2.30
C TYR A 139 -11.86 21.78 2.62
N GLY A 140 -10.71 21.18 2.97
CA GLY A 140 -10.63 19.74 3.31
C GLY A 140 -10.59 18.81 2.10
N ILE A 141 -10.36 19.36 0.90
CA ILE A 141 -10.12 18.61 -0.33
C ILE A 141 -8.61 18.67 -0.61
N PRO A 142 -7.91 17.53 -0.79
CA PRO A 142 -6.53 17.51 -1.29
C PRO A 142 -6.47 18.30 -2.59
N THR A 143 -5.54 19.23 -2.73
CA THR A 143 -5.41 19.99 -3.99
C THR A 143 -4.25 19.44 -4.80
N HIS A 144 -4.32 19.65 -6.11
CA HIS A 144 -3.36 19.08 -7.04
C HIS A 144 -2.26 20.10 -7.30
N ARG A 145 -1.01 19.63 -7.29
CA ARG A 145 0.11 20.42 -7.80
C ARG A 145 0.53 19.83 -9.14
N ASP A 146 0.72 20.69 -10.13
CA ASP A 146 1.43 20.34 -11.35
C ASP A 146 2.84 19.87 -10.97
N ILE A 147 3.27 18.76 -11.54
CA ILE A 147 4.64 18.28 -11.38
C ILE A 147 5.54 19.26 -12.11
N ASP A 148 6.33 20.07 -11.40
CA ASP A 148 7.25 21.00 -12.05
C ASP A 148 8.43 20.22 -12.65
N GLU A 149 8.26 19.81 -13.90
CA GLU A 149 9.24 19.03 -14.65
C GLU A 149 10.54 19.81 -14.87
N CYS A 150 10.49 21.14 -14.87
CA CYS A 150 11.66 21.99 -15.07
C CYS A 150 12.51 22.10 -13.80
N SER A 151 11.89 22.03 -12.62
CA SER A 151 12.59 21.98 -11.34
C SER A 151 13.11 20.58 -10.99
N LEU A 152 12.53 19.52 -11.58
CA LEU A 152 12.94 18.14 -11.37
C LEU A 152 13.94 17.61 -12.42
N PHE A 153 13.89 18.10 -13.67
CA PHE A 153 14.66 17.56 -14.80
C PHE A 153 15.49 18.61 -15.57
N GLY A 154 15.65 19.81 -15.01
CA GLY A 154 16.37 20.96 -15.61
C GLY A 154 17.85 21.07 -15.28
#